data_AF-A0A3D4FBG0-F1
#
_entry.id   AF-A0A3D4FBG0-F1
#
_cell.length_a   1.000
_cell.length_b   1.000
_cell.length_c   1.000
_cell.angle_alpha   90.00
_cell.angle_beta   90.00
_cell.angle_gamma   90.00
#
_symmetry.space_group_name_H-M   'P 1'
#
loop_
_entity.id
_entity.type
_entity.pdbx_description
1 polymer ?
#
loop_
_entity_poly.entity_id
_entity_poly.type
_entity_poly.pdbx_seq_one_letter_code
_entity_poly.pdbx_strand_id
1 'polypeptide(L)'
;RPDMVTASFGSSGTIYACAGKPVVDPKGEIAAFCDSTNQWLPLLCTMNVTVATELVRSELGWSHEQFSRAAAKVPAGSDGLLLLPYLEGERTPNIPHGTGVWLGYRAATASPGHRARAAMEGVTL
;
A
#
# COMPACT_ATOMS: atom_id res chain seq x y z
N ARG A 1 8.66 -12.95 -17.37
CA ARG A 1 9.61 -12.33 -18.32
C ARG A 1 10.49 -11.38 -17.51
N PRO A 2 11.80 -11.26 -17.81
CA PRO A 2 12.73 -10.47 -17.00
C PRO A 2 12.38 -8.99 -16.83
N ASP A 3 11.76 -8.36 -17.84
CA ASP A 3 11.42 -6.92 -17.82
C ASP A 3 10.00 -6.63 -17.32
N MET A 4 9.34 -7.62 -16.73
CA MET A 4 7.96 -7.51 -16.27
C MET A 4 7.90 -7.60 -14.76
N VAL A 5 7.25 -6.60 -14.16
CA VAL A 5 6.89 -6.58 -12.75
C VAL A 5 5.39 -6.80 -12.64
N THR A 6 4.99 -7.70 -11.75
CA THR A 6 3.59 -7.93 -11.41
C THR A 6 3.32 -7.35 -10.03
N ALA A 7 2.27 -6.55 -9.91
CA ALA A 7 1.74 -6.08 -8.64
C ALA A 7 0.36 -6.71 -8.40
N SER A 8 0.18 -7.31 -7.23
CA SER A 8 -1.10 -7.86 -6.76
C SER A 8 -1.56 -7.04 -5.57
N PHE A 9 -2.75 -6.46 -5.65
CA PHE A 9 -3.33 -5.59 -4.63
C PHE A 9 -4.59 -6.21 -4.04
N GLY A 10 -4.40 -7.05 -3.02
CA GLY A 10 -5.47 -7.56 -2.17
C GLY A 10 -5.49 -6.83 -0.84
N SER A 11 -5.94 -7.51 0.22
CA SER A 11 -5.81 -7.02 1.60
C SER A 11 -4.36 -6.59 1.88
N SER A 12 -3.42 -7.45 1.49
CA SER A 12 -2.00 -7.19 1.39
C SER A 12 -1.56 -6.96 -0.06
N GLY A 13 -0.37 -6.39 -0.23
CA GLY A 13 0.27 -6.18 -1.52
C GLY A 13 1.40 -7.16 -1.75
N THR A 14 1.56 -7.63 -2.99
CA THR A 14 2.81 -8.27 -3.43
C THR A 14 3.30 -7.65 -4.72
N ILE A 15 4.61 -7.38 -4.79
CA ILE A 15 5.28 -6.93 -6.00
C ILE A 15 6.38 -7.95 -6.28
N TYR A 16 6.36 -8.55 -7.46
CA TYR A 16 7.35 -9.55 -7.83
C TYR A 16 7.72 -9.45 -9.30
N ALA A 17 8.91 -9.95 -9.60
CA ALA A 17 9.45 -10.01 -10.95
C ALA A 17 10.04 -11.39 -11.21
N CYS A 18 10.57 -11.58 -12.42
CA CYS A 18 11.28 -12.77 -12.83
C CYS A 18 12.74 -12.40 -13.09
N ALA A 19 13.69 -13.18 -12.56
CA ALA A 19 15.12 -12.89 -12.65
C ALA A 19 15.90 -14.12 -13.12
N GLY A 20 16.90 -13.92 -13.98
CA GLY A 20 17.75 -15.00 -14.48
C GLY A 20 18.77 -15.54 -13.46
N LYS A 21 18.93 -14.87 -12.32
CA LYS A 21 19.87 -15.22 -11.25
C LYS A 21 19.26 -14.88 -9.88
N PRO A 22 19.74 -15.47 -8.77
CA PRO A 22 19.25 -15.14 -7.44
C PRO A 22 19.40 -13.64 -7.15
N VAL A 23 18.35 -13.06 -6.57
CA VAL A 23 18.34 -11.68 -6.08
C VAL A 23 18.20 -11.75 -4.57
N VAL A 24 19.33 -11.72 -3.86
CA VAL A 24 19.38 -11.76 -2.40
C VAL A 24 19.54 -10.34 -1.89
N ASP A 25 18.51 -9.81 -1.24
CA ASP A 25 18.57 -8.49 -0.63
C ASP A 25 19.34 -8.55 0.71
N PRO A 26 20.43 -7.79 0.87
CA PRO A 26 21.20 -7.76 2.11
C PRO A 26 20.41 -7.26 3.33
N LYS A 27 19.29 -6.54 3.13
CA LYS A 27 18.41 -6.07 4.22
C LYS A 27 17.26 -7.03 4.55
N GLY A 28 17.02 -8.02 3.70
CA GLY A 28 15.95 -9.01 3.88
C GLY A 28 14.53 -8.49 3.60
N GLU A 29 14.37 -7.39 2.89
CA GLU A 29 13.07 -6.82 2.48
C GLU A 29 12.50 -7.54 1.24
N ILE A 30 13.37 -8.10 0.39
CA ILE A 30 12.99 -8.88 -0.80
C ILE A 30 13.28 -10.37 -0.57
N ALA A 31 12.24 -11.20 -0.65
CA ALA A 31 12.36 -12.65 -0.61
C ALA A 31 12.91 -13.19 -1.94
N ALA A 32 13.93 -14.06 -1.85
CA ALA A 32 14.59 -14.67 -3.00
C ALA A 32 14.02 -16.06 -3.30
N PHE A 33 12.80 -16.14 -3.85
CA PHE A 33 12.20 -17.41 -4.22
C PHE A 33 12.73 -17.94 -5.57
N CYS A 34 12.61 -19.23 -5.79
CA CYS A 34 12.70 -19.81 -7.14
C CYS A 34 11.32 -19.74 -7.81
N ASP A 35 11.29 -19.56 -9.13
CA ASP A 35 10.05 -19.71 -9.89
C ASP A 35 9.87 -21.16 -10.40
N SER A 36 8.77 -21.44 -11.08
CA SER A 36 8.46 -22.76 -11.65
C SER A 36 9.09 -23.02 -13.02
N THR A 37 9.98 -22.14 -13.49
CA THR A 37 10.60 -22.19 -14.83
C THR A 37 12.13 -22.26 -14.77
N ASN A 38 12.68 -22.66 -13.62
CA ASN A 38 14.12 -22.71 -13.36
C ASN A 38 14.79 -21.31 -13.39
N GLN A 39 14.03 -20.27 -13.04
CA GLN A 39 14.48 -18.91 -12.82
C GLN A 39 14.20 -18.50 -11.36
N TRP A 40 14.34 -17.21 -11.07
CA TRP A 40 14.18 -16.64 -9.73
C TRP A 40 13.02 -15.66 -9.68
N LEU A 41 12.42 -15.55 -8.51
CA LEU A 41 11.24 -14.73 -8.22
C LEU A 41 11.55 -13.84 -7.00
N PRO A 42 12.22 -12.68 -7.20
CA PRO A 42 12.29 -11.66 -6.17
C PRO A 42 10.87 -11.16 -5.84
N LEU A 43 10.50 -11.20 -4.56
CA LEU A 43 9.17 -10.85 -4.10
C LEU A 43 9.23 -9.93 -2.88
N LEU A 44 8.47 -8.85 -2.94
CA LEU A 44 8.21 -7.93 -1.83
C LEU A 44 6.76 -8.08 -1.38
N CYS A 45 6.52 -8.00 -0.07
CA CYS A 45 5.17 -8.00 0.52
C CYS A 45 4.94 -6.73 1.33
N THR A 46 3.77 -6.10 1.13
CA THR A 46 3.22 -5.10 2.07
C THR A 46 1.94 -5.64 2.70
N MET A 47 1.64 -5.26 3.93
CA MET A 47 0.54 -5.81 4.73
C MET A 47 -0.76 -5.05 4.53
N ASN A 48 -0.68 -3.73 4.35
CA ASN A 48 -1.82 -2.85 4.56
C ASN A 48 -2.32 -2.17 3.28
N VAL A 49 -2.64 -2.94 2.24
CA VAL A 49 -3.14 -2.38 0.97
C VAL A 49 -4.63 -2.10 1.06
N THR A 50 -5.52 -3.01 0.64
CA THR A 50 -6.95 -2.69 0.72
C THR A 50 -7.47 -2.64 2.16
N VAL A 51 -6.76 -3.23 3.13
CA VAL A 51 -7.07 -3.09 4.57
C VAL A 51 -7.19 -1.63 4.98
N ALA A 52 -6.26 -0.77 4.55
CA ALA A 52 -6.27 0.64 4.92
C ALA A 52 -7.45 1.40 4.29
N THR A 53 -7.73 1.16 3.01
CA THR A 53 -8.88 1.78 2.33
C THR A 53 -10.22 1.29 2.89
N GLU A 54 -10.32 0.00 3.23
CA GLU A 54 -11.52 -0.60 3.80
C GLU A 54 -11.78 -0.12 5.23
N LEU A 55 -10.73 0.06 6.05
CA LEU A 55 -10.86 0.65 7.38
C LEU A 55 -11.50 2.04 7.27
N VAL A 56 -10.90 2.95 6.49
CA VAL A 56 -11.42 4.32 6.33
C VAL A 56 -12.82 4.33 5.71
N ARG A 57 -13.09 3.47 4.73
CA ARG A 57 -14.43 3.33 4.15
C ARG A 57 -15.46 2.90 5.19
N SER A 58 -15.12 1.92 6.03
CA SER A 58 -16.01 1.39 7.06
C SER A 58 -16.29 2.40 8.18
N GLU A 59 -15.28 3.14 8.63
CA GLU A 59 -15.41 4.22 9.62
C GLU A 59 -16.36 5.33 9.15
N LEU A 60 -16.36 5.60 7.84
CA LEU A 60 -17.24 6.59 7.21
C LEU A 60 -18.64 6.06 6.90
N GLY A 61 -18.87 4.75 7.05
CA GLY A 61 -20.13 4.10 6.71
C GLY A 61 -20.47 4.18 5.22
N TRP A 62 -19.45 4.23 4.35
CA TRP A 62 -19.64 4.47 2.91
C TRP A 62 -19.64 3.19 2.09
N SER A 63 -20.34 3.19 0.96
CA SER A 63 -20.13 2.21 -0.11
C SER A 63 -18.80 2.46 -0.84
N HIS A 64 -18.32 1.47 -1.60
CA HIS A 64 -17.14 1.63 -2.46
C HIS A 64 -17.30 2.77 -3.48
N GLU A 65 -18.51 2.96 -4.00
CA GLU A 65 -18.81 4.03 -4.96
C GLU A 65 -18.74 5.41 -4.28
N GLN A 66 -19.29 5.55 -3.07
CA GLN A 66 -19.21 6.79 -2.30
C GLN A 66 -17.76 7.13 -1.96
N PHE A 67 -16.98 6.15 -1.52
CA PHE A 67 -15.55 6.29 -1.23
C PHE A 67 -14.76 6.76 -2.46
N SER A 68 -14.91 6.06 -3.58
CA SER A 68 -14.22 6.39 -4.83
C SER A 68 -14.59 7.78 -5.34
N ARG A 69 -15.88 8.12 -5.30
CA ARG A 69 -16.38 9.44 -5.73
C ARG A 69 -15.88 10.57 -4.82
N ALA A 70 -15.78 10.34 -3.52
CA ALA A 70 -15.27 11.33 -2.58
C ALA A 70 -13.76 11.55 -2.75
N ALA A 71 -12.99 10.47 -2.89
CA ALA A 71 -11.55 10.54 -3.14
C ALA A 71 -11.24 11.27 -4.47
N ALA A 72 -12.00 10.98 -5.54
CA ALA A 72 -11.81 11.61 -6.85
C ALA A 72 -12.01 13.13 -6.88
N LYS A 73 -12.72 13.71 -5.91
CA LYS A 73 -12.93 15.16 -5.79
C LYS A 73 -11.77 15.89 -5.11
N VAL A 74 -10.91 15.17 -4.40
CA VAL A 74 -9.73 15.72 -3.75
C VAL A 74 -8.56 15.69 -4.76
N PRO A 75 -7.76 16.76 -4.89
CA PRO A 75 -6.58 16.77 -5.74
C PRO A 75 -5.56 15.68 -5.36
N ALA A 76 -4.66 15.36 -6.29
CA ALA A 76 -3.54 14.47 -6.01
C ALA A 76 -2.64 15.03 -4.91
N GLY A 77 -2.18 14.16 -4.01
CA GLY A 77 -1.41 14.55 -2.83
C GLY A 77 -2.28 15.01 -1.66
N SER A 78 -3.60 14.90 -1.76
CA SER A 78 -4.56 15.10 -0.66
C SER A 78 -4.39 16.42 0.11
N ASP A 79 -3.98 17.48 -0.59
CA ASP A 79 -3.65 18.80 -0.03
C ASP A 79 -2.66 18.74 1.16
N GLY A 80 -1.78 17.75 1.14
CA GLY A 80 -0.74 17.49 2.15
C GLY A 80 -1.15 16.57 3.30
N LEU A 81 -2.34 15.97 3.26
CA LEU A 81 -2.71 14.90 4.20
C LEU A 81 -2.11 13.57 3.75
N LEU A 82 -1.39 12.90 4.65
CA LEU A 82 -0.80 11.58 4.39
C LEU A 82 -1.30 10.59 5.43
N LEU A 83 -1.58 9.36 4.98
CA LEU A 83 -1.71 8.18 5.84
C LEU A 83 -0.44 7.33 5.68
N LEU A 84 0.28 7.10 6.78
CA LEU A 84 1.21 5.98 6.86
C LEU A 84 0.39 4.75 7.29
N PRO A 85 0.19 3.75 6.41
CA PRO A 85 -0.86 2.76 6.61
C PRO A 85 -0.40 1.54 7.44
N TYR A 86 0.55 1.65 8.36
CA TYR A 86 1.05 0.49 9.13
C TYR A 86 0.08 0.05 10.24
N LEU A 87 -1.18 -0.18 9.89
CA LEU A 87 -2.30 -0.40 10.81
C LEU A 87 -2.13 -1.70 11.62
N GLU A 88 -1.57 -2.73 11.00
CA GLU A 88 -1.29 -4.03 11.62
C GLU A 88 0.23 -4.29 11.77
N GLY A 89 1.04 -3.22 11.82
CA GLY A 89 2.46 -3.31 11.55
C GLY A 89 2.75 -3.51 10.06
N GLU A 90 4.01 -3.72 9.67
CA GLU A 90 4.40 -3.86 8.27
C GLU A 90 5.57 -4.83 8.07
N ARG A 91 5.56 -5.54 6.93
CA ARG A 91 6.64 -6.45 6.50
C ARG A 91 7.72 -5.68 5.75
N THR A 92 7.33 -4.89 4.77
CA THR A 92 8.24 -4.07 3.98
C THR A 92 7.71 -2.63 3.93
N PRO A 93 8.38 -1.66 4.57
CA PRO A 93 9.59 -1.83 5.39
C PRO A 93 9.36 -2.68 6.65
N ASN A 94 10.43 -3.27 7.21
CA ASN A 94 10.35 -4.16 8.37
C ASN A 94 10.03 -3.37 9.66
N ILE A 95 8.74 -3.12 9.87
CA ILE A 95 8.20 -2.34 11.00
C ILE A 95 7.04 -3.15 11.62
N PRO A 96 7.33 -4.30 12.26
CA PRO A 96 6.31 -5.25 12.72
C PRO A 96 5.41 -4.70 13.83
N HIS A 97 5.83 -3.62 14.48
CA HIS A 97 5.09 -2.92 15.53
C HIS A 97 4.70 -1.49 15.09
N GLY A 98 4.71 -1.23 13.78
CA GLY A 98 4.25 0.03 13.22
C GLY A 98 2.78 0.26 13.55
N THR A 99 2.39 1.54 13.52
CA THR A 99 1.00 1.97 13.71
C THR A 99 0.61 2.93 12.60
N GLY A 100 -0.69 3.04 12.35
CA GLY A 100 -1.23 4.02 11.42
C GLY A 100 -0.98 5.46 11.90
N VAL A 101 -0.53 6.34 11.00
CA VAL A 101 -0.29 7.76 11.33
C VAL A 101 -0.91 8.67 10.28
N TRP A 102 -1.71 9.64 10.74
CA TRP A 102 -2.16 10.76 9.93
C TRP A 102 -1.20 11.94 10.08
N LEU A 103 -0.54 12.33 9.00
CA LEU A 103 0.35 13.48 8.93
C LEU A 103 -0.32 14.60 8.13
N GLY A 104 -0.23 15.85 8.61
CA GLY A 104 -0.86 16.99 7.93
C GLY A 104 -2.37 17.10 8.16
N TYR A 105 -2.91 16.51 9.23
CA TYR A 105 -4.31 16.64 9.62
C TYR A 105 -4.60 18.03 10.21
N ARG A 106 -5.34 18.85 9.47
CA ARG A 106 -5.71 20.23 9.81
C ARG A 106 -7.11 20.53 9.32
N ALA A 107 -7.70 21.65 9.73
CA ALA A 107 -9.07 22.03 9.34
C ALA A 107 -9.29 21.97 7.80
N ALA A 108 -8.31 22.41 7.02
CA ALA A 108 -8.38 22.38 5.55
C ALA A 108 -8.39 20.95 4.96
N THR A 109 -7.79 19.97 5.65
CA THR A 109 -7.65 18.58 5.18
C THR A 109 -8.52 17.59 5.97
N ALA A 110 -9.34 18.06 6.90
CA ALA A 110 -10.13 17.22 7.80
C ALA A 110 -11.38 16.58 7.15
N SER A 111 -11.65 16.90 5.88
CA SER A 111 -12.84 16.37 5.20
C SER A 111 -12.75 14.84 5.02
N PRO A 112 -13.89 14.12 5.06
CA PRO A 112 -13.92 12.69 4.76
C PRO A 112 -13.31 12.32 3.40
N GLY A 113 -13.48 13.16 2.39
CA GLY A 113 -12.89 12.93 1.06
C GLY A 113 -11.37 12.94 1.08
N HIS A 114 -10.75 13.80 1.89
CA HIS A 114 -9.29 13.84 2.05
C HIS A 114 -8.78 12.57 2.71
N ARG A 115 -9.44 12.10 3.77
CA ARG A 115 -9.08 10.81 4.39
C ARG A 115 -9.19 9.64 3.41
N ALA A 116 -10.24 9.62 2.58
CA ALA A 116 -10.41 8.59 1.55
C ALA A 116 -9.28 8.64 0.50
N ARG A 117 -8.96 9.83 -0.03
CA ARG A 117 -7.88 10.03 -1.02
C ARG A 117 -6.51 9.68 -0.42
N ALA A 118 -6.22 10.17 0.78
CA ALA A 118 -4.96 9.92 1.47
C ALA A 118 -4.78 8.45 1.86
N ALA A 119 -5.86 7.71 2.12
CA ALA A 119 -5.79 6.27 2.32
C ALA A 119 -5.44 5.52 1.02
N MET A 120 -6.01 5.91 -0.13
CA MET A 120 -5.64 5.34 -1.43
C MET A 120 -4.20 5.67 -1.82
N GLU A 121 -3.77 6.92 -1.61
CA GLU A 121 -2.41 7.35 -1.96
C GLU A 121 -1.39 6.73 -1.00
N GLY A 122 -1.68 6.69 0.31
CA GLY A 122 -0.77 6.20 1.34
C GLY A 122 -0.32 4.75 1.17
N VAL A 123 -1.17 3.87 0.61
CA VAL A 123 -0.81 2.47 0.34
C VAL A 123 0.02 2.26 -0.93
N THR A 124 0.18 3.33 -1.72
CA THR A 124 0.97 3.32 -2.97
C THR A 124 2.31 4.05 -2.86
N LEU A 125 2.61 4.63 -1.69
CA LEU A 125 3.88 5.27 -1.36
C LEU A 125 4.95 4.23 -0.99
#